data_AF-A0A5N0DYY3-F1
#
_entry.id   AF-A0A5N0DYY3-F1
#
_cell.length_a   1.000
_cell.length_b   1.000
_cell.length_c   1.000
_cell.angle_alpha   90.00
_cell.angle_beta   90.00
_cell.angle_gamma   90.00
#
_symmetry.space_group_name_H-M   'P 1'
#
loop_
_entity.id
_entity.type
_entity.pdbx_description
1 polymer ?
#
loop_
_entity_poly.entity_id
_entity_poly.type
_entity_poly.pdbx_seq_one_letter_code
_entity_poly.pdbx_strand_id
1 'polypeptide(L)'
;MPDSMEIEPSVLRELALQHDQVARDTREWAKPPTHWLDTFESTYGKIADPVHQALIRYYEARQRAGNALAKEHDDTAAALRSSADAYEHADAEIGSFVSRTAEPFVEPSPAAPFPANGAAPSVPAAEANGSRAASAPNGAAPVGNPLSAAQQPAAEHPIDGAAAKTDSAGTPTAGPVSAPISAGAPPGPPVGVDAGPMPSYGTGADRAEPPGPAGPAPHVDATLIPVLPPFLAAARAARDRAAEPAHVVNEADNEDLIIAQTLLGGILAATETTAVGLDWAVAVVRGAAGAGIFVTSNEGRGWLPAGLFLPNEVSTPWMWDGPDGLLGADIGDGGSPWEGVADPARVLAEFGLVWGGKTDSRLSALASSAPLAADLRTQLSDVAMAANVGPVYELDLRVFTPDTTDRLGLAGSPAAVESTATVPDSGVRARCVQLAADAHNLMGRAGSAAAAADSRRLRERILALAEVGQEISTESFDELADANDLLVAEMLPLRVDAHLIELGALRVDDRSSILRALVFERRCNELVLLLAGEPTRQCLRDAVYAHEQIVGHPQFVEAPAAVVAADAGRVAQDAARVAGSAVGGKVTPPSDVAPPRVTPESS
;
A
#
# COMPACT_ATOMS: atom_id res chain seq x y z
N MET A 1 31.72 0.75 11.25
CA MET A 1 30.97 1.99 11.07
C MET A 1 30.29 1.84 9.73
N PRO A 2 28.95 1.79 9.66
CA PRO A 2 28.29 1.75 8.37
C PRO A 2 28.63 3.04 7.63
N ASP A 3 28.81 2.92 6.32
CA ASP A 3 29.02 4.03 5.42
C ASP A 3 27.91 5.05 5.65
N SER A 4 28.23 6.16 6.31
CA SER A 4 27.37 7.33 6.28
C SER A 4 27.11 7.62 4.81
N MET A 5 25.85 7.64 4.37
CA MET A 5 25.54 8.20 3.06
C MET A 5 26.02 9.64 3.07
N GLU A 6 27.19 9.86 2.48
CA GLU A 6 27.79 11.17 2.26
C GLU A 6 26.92 11.88 1.23
N ILE A 7 25.81 12.46 1.69
CA ILE A 7 24.98 13.31 0.85
C ILE A 7 25.72 14.62 0.71
N GLU A 8 26.25 14.88 -0.49
CA GLU A 8 26.92 16.14 -0.75
C GLU A 8 25.95 17.34 -0.59
N PRO A 9 26.37 18.45 0.05
CA PRO A 9 25.55 19.66 0.18
C PRO A 9 25.04 20.22 -1.17
N SER A 10 25.77 19.96 -2.26
CA SER A 10 25.39 20.31 -3.63
C SER A 10 24.06 19.64 -4.04
N VAL A 11 23.88 18.36 -3.75
CA VAL A 11 22.69 17.57 -4.05
C VAL A 11 21.47 18.10 -3.28
N LEU A 12 21.65 18.45 -2.00
CA LEU A 12 20.58 19.06 -1.20
C LEU A 12 20.09 20.38 -1.79
N ARG A 13 21.00 21.19 -2.34
CA ARG A 13 20.62 22.45 -3.01
C ARG A 13 19.93 22.22 -4.34
N GLU A 14 20.32 21.21 -5.10
CA GLU A 14 19.63 20.82 -6.32
C GLU A 14 18.19 20.37 -6.03
N LEU A 15 17.99 19.51 -5.04
CA LEU A 15 16.66 19.10 -4.58
C LEU A 15 15.83 20.29 -4.12
N ALA A 16 16.42 21.25 -3.39
CA ALA A 16 15.71 22.48 -3.00
C ALA A 16 15.24 23.30 -4.22
N LEU A 17 16.04 23.38 -5.29
CA LEU A 17 15.63 24.06 -6.53
C LEU A 17 14.49 23.33 -7.24
N GLN A 18 14.46 22.00 -7.19
CA GLN A 18 13.35 21.21 -7.74
C GLN A 18 12.06 21.51 -6.96
N HIS A 19 12.10 21.53 -5.63
CA HIS A 19 10.94 21.89 -4.80
C HIS A 19 10.44 23.33 -5.07
N ASP A 20 11.33 24.30 -5.22
CA ASP A 20 10.96 25.67 -5.61
C ASP A 20 10.26 25.73 -6.98
N GLN A 21 10.69 24.90 -7.94
CA GLN A 21 10.07 24.81 -9.26
C GLN A 21 8.65 24.24 -9.14
N VAL A 22 8.49 23.12 -8.43
CA VAL A 22 7.18 22.50 -8.18
C VAL A 22 6.23 23.47 -7.47
N ALA A 23 6.72 24.22 -6.48
CA ALA A 23 5.92 25.23 -5.78
C ALA A 23 5.42 26.34 -6.72
N ARG A 24 6.26 26.81 -7.66
CA ARG A 24 5.86 27.81 -8.66
C ARG A 24 4.82 27.26 -9.63
N ASP A 25 5.05 26.06 -10.15
CA ASP A 25 4.14 25.43 -11.11
C ASP A 25 2.77 25.13 -10.48
N THR A 26 2.77 24.68 -9.22
CA THR A 26 1.55 24.45 -8.43
C THR A 26 0.75 25.75 -8.26
N ARG A 27 1.42 26.88 -7.97
CA ARG A 27 0.75 28.19 -7.87
C ARG A 27 0.17 28.64 -9.20
N GLU A 28 0.88 28.41 -10.30
CA GLU A 28 0.40 28.76 -11.64
C GLU A 28 -0.85 27.95 -11.99
N TRP A 29 -0.80 26.64 -11.78
CA TRP A 29 -1.89 25.71 -12.04
C TRP A 29 -3.14 25.95 -11.16
N ALA A 30 -2.93 26.50 -9.98
CA ALA A 30 -3.99 26.85 -9.03
C ALA A 30 -4.69 28.18 -9.34
N LYS A 31 -4.19 28.99 -10.29
CA LYS A 31 -4.81 30.26 -10.66
C LYS A 31 -6.20 30.04 -11.28
N PRO A 32 -7.21 30.84 -10.88
CA PRO A 32 -8.51 30.84 -11.54
C PRO A 32 -8.38 31.28 -13.01
N PRO A 33 -9.14 30.71 -13.94
CA PRO A 33 -9.22 31.20 -15.32
C PRO A 33 -10.09 32.46 -15.39
N THR A 34 -9.58 33.59 -14.90
CA THR A 34 -10.34 34.84 -14.69
C THR A 34 -11.01 35.34 -15.96
N HIS A 35 -10.31 35.36 -17.09
CA HIS A 35 -10.89 35.80 -18.37
C HIS A 35 -12.15 35.00 -18.75
N TRP A 36 -12.10 33.67 -18.57
CA TRP A 36 -13.25 32.82 -18.87
C TRP A 36 -14.42 33.08 -17.92
N LEU A 37 -14.14 33.19 -16.61
CA LEU A 37 -15.15 33.52 -15.60
C LEU A 37 -15.79 34.90 -15.87
N ASP A 38 -14.99 35.92 -16.21
CA ASP A 38 -15.49 37.26 -16.53
C ASP A 38 -16.42 37.27 -17.75
N THR A 39 -16.14 36.42 -18.75
CA THR A 39 -16.99 36.28 -19.94
C THR A 39 -18.21 35.39 -19.74
N PHE A 40 -18.30 34.64 -18.64
CA PHE A 40 -19.30 33.59 -18.44
C PHE A 40 -20.73 34.12 -18.51
N GLU A 41 -21.05 35.22 -17.82
CA GLU A 41 -22.39 35.82 -17.84
C GLU A 41 -22.78 36.32 -19.24
N SER A 42 -21.81 36.82 -20.02
CA SER A 42 -22.05 37.30 -21.38
C SER A 42 -22.35 36.16 -22.35
N THR A 43 -21.73 35.00 -22.15
CA THR A 43 -21.89 33.82 -23.00
C THR A 43 -23.13 33.02 -22.65
N TYR A 44 -23.41 32.81 -21.36
CA TYR A 44 -24.49 31.91 -20.91
C TYR A 44 -25.74 32.65 -20.37
N GLY A 45 -25.67 33.96 -20.25
CA GLY A 45 -26.77 34.80 -19.76
C GLY A 45 -27.00 34.70 -18.25
N LYS A 46 -27.90 35.55 -17.74
CA LYS A 46 -28.16 35.71 -16.30
C LYS A 46 -28.81 34.50 -15.61
N ILE A 47 -29.40 33.59 -16.37
CA ILE A 47 -30.03 32.37 -15.82
C ILE A 47 -28.96 31.43 -15.24
N ALA A 48 -27.71 31.52 -15.73
CA ALA A 48 -26.59 30.71 -15.26
C ALA A 48 -25.85 31.30 -14.05
N ASP A 49 -26.31 32.40 -13.44
CA ASP A 49 -25.64 33.03 -12.30
C ASP A 49 -25.38 32.08 -11.12
N PRO A 50 -26.31 31.19 -10.70
CA PRO A 50 -26.02 30.23 -9.64
C PRO A 50 -24.85 29.28 -9.97
N VAL A 51 -24.70 28.91 -11.25
CA VAL A 51 -23.60 28.07 -11.73
C VAL A 51 -22.29 28.87 -11.75
N HIS A 52 -22.34 30.12 -12.22
CA HIS A 52 -21.19 31.01 -12.20
C HIS A 52 -20.65 31.21 -10.77
N GLN A 53 -21.53 31.48 -9.80
CA GLN A 53 -21.17 31.61 -8.38
C GLN A 53 -20.62 30.31 -7.78
N ALA A 54 -21.09 29.14 -8.23
CA ALA A 54 -20.52 27.86 -7.82
C ALA A 54 -19.10 27.67 -8.38
N LEU A 55 -18.88 28.04 -9.64
CA LEU A 55 -17.57 27.97 -10.30
C LEU A 55 -16.55 28.90 -9.63
N ILE A 56 -16.94 30.14 -9.30
CA ILE A 56 -16.08 31.07 -8.56
C ILE A 56 -15.63 30.43 -7.24
N ARG A 57 -16.59 29.94 -6.43
CA ARG A 57 -16.28 29.29 -5.14
C ARG A 57 -15.37 28.06 -5.30
N TYR A 58 -15.59 27.27 -6.35
CA TYR A 58 -14.74 26.13 -6.67
C TYR A 58 -13.31 26.55 -6.98
N TYR A 59 -13.10 27.53 -7.87
CA TYR A 59 -11.76 28.00 -8.22
C TYR A 59 -11.06 28.71 -7.05
N GLU A 60 -11.78 29.41 -6.19
CA GLU A 60 -11.23 29.97 -4.94
C GLU A 60 -10.78 28.87 -3.97
N ALA A 61 -11.56 27.81 -3.81
CA ALA A 61 -11.18 26.66 -2.98
C ALA A 61 -9.93 25.97 -3.55
N ARG A 62 -9.90 25.72 -4.86
CA ARG A 62 -8.74 25.15 -5.56
C ARG A 62 -7.50 26.04 -5.42
N GLN A 63 -7.63 27.35 -5.58
CA GLN A 63 -6.52 28.28 -5.43
C GLN A 63 -5.94 28.25 -4.01
N ARG A 64 -6.80 28.21 -2.98
CA ARG A 64 -6.36 28.06 -1.58
C ARG A 64 -5.61 26.75 -1.35
N ALA A 65 -6.15 25.63 -1.84
CA ALA A 65 -5.51 24.32 -1.71
C ALA A 65 -4.16 24.27 -2.43
N GLY A 66 -4.08 24.74 -3.68
CA GLY A 66 -2.83 24.80 -4.43
C GLY A 66 -1.78 25.70 -3.79
N ASN A 67 -2.19 26.84 -3.21
CA ASN A 67 -1.28 27.71 -2.47
C ASN A 67 -0.75 27.05 -1.17
N ALA A 68 -1.57 26.25 -0.49
CA ALA A 68 -1.14 25.49 0.69
C ALA A 68 -0.11 24.43 0.32
N LEU A 69 -0.37 23.62 -0.72
CA LEU A 69 0.58 22.63 -1.21
C LEU A 69 1.89 23.27 -1.69
N ALA A 70 1.82 24.37 -2.44
CA ALA A 70 3.00 25.11 -2.86
C ALA A 70 3.82 25.64 -1.67
N LYS A 71 3.17 25.99 -0.56
CA LYS A 71 3.86 26.40 0.67
C LYS A 71 4.62 25.23 1.30
N GLU A 72 4.09 24.01 1.30
CA GLU A 72 4.79 22.83 1.81
C GLU A 72 6.07 22.55 1.01
N HIS A 73 6.03 22.73 -0.31
CA HIS A 73 7.22 22.63 -1.16
C HIS A 73 8.25 23.73 -0.85
N ASP A 74 7.83 24.98 -0.68
CA ASP A 74 8.74 26.07 -0.26
C ASP A 74 9.39 25.77 1.09
N ASP A 75 8.61 25.30 2.07
CA ASP A 75 9.09 24.97 3.42
C ASP A 75 10.11 23.82 3.37
N THR A 76 9.87 22.81 2.53
CA THR A 76 10.81 21.71 2.27
C THR A 76 12.10 22.20 1.62
N ALA A 77 12.00 23.07 0.61
CA ALA A 77 13.17 23.66 -0.04
C ALA A 77 14.01 24.50 0.94
N ALA A 78 13.37 25.24 1.84
CA ALA A 78 14.06 25.98 2.90
C ALA A 78 14.78 25.06 3.88
N ALA A 79 14.14 23.95 4.29
CA ALA A 79 14.76 22.95 5.16
C ALA A 79 15.99 22.31 4.51
N LEU A 80 15.91 21.91 3.24
CA LEU A 80 17.03 21.33 2.48
C LEU A 80 18.23 22.29 2.39
N ARG A 81 17.99 23.58 2.13
CA ARG A 81 19.04 24.60 2.15
C ARG A 81 19.67 24.75 3.52
N SER A 82 18.85 24.81 4.56
CA SER A 82 19.34 24.90 5.94
C SER A 82 20.22 23.71 6.32
N SER A 83 19.87 22.49 5.86
CA SER A 83 20.70 21.29 6.08
C SER A 83 22.02 21.38 5.32
N ALA A 84 22.00 21.81 4.06
CA ALA A 84 23.21 22.00 3.26
C ALA A 84 24.19 22.99 3.92
N ASP A 85 23.67 24.13 4.39
CA ASP A 85 24.47 25.16 5.06
C ASP A 85 25.02 24.65 6.41
N ALA A 86 24.26 23.83 7.14
CA ALA A 86 24.73 23.21 8.38
C ALA A 86 25.89 22.22 8.14
N TYR A 87 25.84 21.43 7.06
CA TYR A 87 26.93 20.53 6.70
C TYR A 87 28.20 21.29 6.33
N GLU A 88 28.09 22.34 5.51
CA GLU A 88 29.25 23.16 5.15
C GLU A 88 29.85 23.88 6.35
N HIS A 89 29.01 24.34 7.29
CA HIS A 89 29.47 24.94 8.52
C HIS A 89 30.25 23.93 9.38
N ALA A 90 29.71 22.73 9.56
CA ALA A 90 30.37 21.65 10.31
C ALA A 90 31.71 21.27 9.66
N ASP A 91 31.78 21.17 8.33
CA ASP A 91 33.02 20.86 7.62
C ASP A 91 34.07 21.98 7.77
N ALA A 92 33.65 23.25 7.66
CA ALA A 92 34.54 24.39 7.89
C ALA A 92 35.06 24.44 9.34
N GLU A 93 34.22 24.11 10.33
CA GLU A 93 34.63 24.03 11.73
C GLU A 93 35.67 22.92 11.95
N ILE A 94 35.45 21.72 11.40
CA ILE A 94 36.38 20.59 11.46
C ILE A 94 37.70 20.98 10.77
N GLY A 95 37.66 21.58 9.58
CA GLY A 95 38.84 22.06 8.87
C GLY A 95 39.64 23.10 9.67
N SER A 96 38.96 24.01 10.38
CA SER A 96 39.60 25.00 11.27
C SER A 96 40.25 24.35 12.50
N PHE A 97 39.63 23.28 13.03
CA PHE A 97 40.15 22.53 14.18
C PHE A 97 41.41 21.75 13.79
N VAL A 98 41.39 21.08 12.64
CA VAL A 98 42.56 20.35 12.11
C VAL A 98 43.69 21.33 11.79
N SER A 99 43.41 22.48 11.17
CA SER A 99 44.43 23.50 10.87
C SER A 99 45.09 24.06 12.13
N ARG A 100 44.32 24.27 13.21
CA ARG A 100 44.87 24.70 14.52
C ARG A 100 45.71 23.61 15.20
N THR A 101 45.38 22.35 14.98
CA THR A 101 46.11 21.21 15.56
C THR A 101 47.36 20.85 14.75
N ALA A 102 47.38 21.19 13.46
CA ALA A 102 48.48 20.92 12.54
C ALA A 102 49.54 22.03 12.49
N GLU A 103 49.41 23.11 13.27
CA GLU A 103 50.54 24.03 13.48
C GLU A 103 51.71 23.25 14.10
N PRO A 104 52.90 23.26 13.47
CA PRO A 104 54.02 22.47 13.92
C PRO A 104 54.41 22.89 15.33
N PHE A 105 54.49 21.90 16.22
CA PHE A 105 55.13 22.01 17.52
C PHE A 105 56.60 22.38 17.30
N VAL A 106 56.86 23.67 17.08
CA VAL A 106 58.21 24.23 17.06
C VAL A 106 58.61 24.38 18.52
N GLU A 107 59.35 23.39 19.02
CA GLU A 107 60.16 23.56 20.23
C GLU A 107 61.07 24.78 20.07
N PRO A 108 61.08 25.67 21.06
CA PRO A 108 62.36 25.92 21.67
C PRO A 108 62.28 25.79 23.20
N SER A 109 63.05 24.85 23.75
CA SER A 109 63.52 24.94 25.12
C SER A 109 64.36 26.23 25.28
N PRO A 110 64.36 26.93 26.44
CA PRO A 110 64.93 26.34 27.65
C PRO A 110 64.26 26.71 29.00
N ALA A 111 64.66 25.94 30.01
CA ALA A 111 64.31 25.95 31.43
C ALA A 111 64.05 27.31 32.14
N ALA A 112 62.98 27.36 32.95
CA ALA A 112 62.86 28.12 34.20
C ALA A 112 61.66 27.61 35.06
N PRO A 113 61.63 27.83 36.39
CA PRO A 113 60.78 27.08 37.34
C PRO A 113 59.42 27.73 37.67
N PHE A 114 58.45 26.87 38.02
CA PHE A 114 57.16 27.02 38.75
C PHE A 114 56.67 28.45 39.16
N PRO A 115 55.34 28.72 39.09
CA PRO A 115 54.47 28.37 40.23
C PRO A 115 53.05 27.89 39.88
N ALA A 116 52.48 27.18 40.85
CA ALA A 116 51.10 26.77 40.95
C ALA A 116 50.14 27.97 41.07
N ASN A 117 49.05 27.97 40.29
CA ASN A 117 47.68 28.35 40.66
C ASN A 117 46.80 28.60 39.41
N GLY A 118 45.55 28.16 39.45
CA GLY A 118 44.44 28.92 38.86
C GLY A 118 43.62 28.24 37.75
N ALA A 119 42.46 27.71 38.18
CA ALA A 119 41.16 27.72 37.50
C ALA A 119 41.03 27.21 36.05
N ALA A 120 40.34 26.07 35.90
CA ALA A 120 39.75 25.64 34.63
C ALA A 120 38.50 26.50 34.31
N PRO A 121 38.26 26.86 33.03
CA PRO A 121 37.06 27.56 32.61
C PRO A 121 35.86 26.60 32.52
N SER A 122 34.79 26.97 33.23
CA SER A 122 33.48 26.32 33.18
C SER A 122 32.83 26.53 31.82
N VAL A 123 32.46 25.43 31.14
CA VAL A 123 31.57 25.47 29.97
C VAL A 123 30.14 25.19 30.46
N PRO A 124 29.12 25.99 30.09
CA PRO A 124 27.77 25.79 30.60
C PRO A 124 27.10 24.57 29.96
N ALA A 125 26.58 23.70 30.81
CA ALA A 125 25.75 22.55 30.45
C ALA A 125 24.36 23.02 29.99
N ALA A 126 23.93 22.53 28.82
CA ALA A 126 22.54 22.62 28.39
C ALA A 126 21.71 21.55 29.12
N GLU A 127 20.59 21.98 29.71
CA GLU A 127 19.65 21.16 30.47
C GLU A 127 18.89 20.19 29.56
N ALA A 128 19.06 18.89 29.78
CA ALA A 128 18.16 17.86 29.26
C ALA A 128 17.27 17.36 30.40
N ASN A 129 15.97 17.59 30.23
CA ASN A 129 14.91 17.24 31.16
C ASN A 129 14.61 15.72 31.14
N GLY A 130 14.67 15.11 32.33
CA GLY A 130 13.68 14.12 32.82
C GLY A 130 13.57 12.75 32.16
N SER A 131 14.37 11.78 32.61
CA SER A 131 14.07 10.34 32.46
C SER A 131 13.23 9.83 33.64
N ARG A 132 12.12 9.14 33.32
CA ARG A 132 11.27 8.40 34.27
C ARG A 132 11.75 6.95 34.32
N ALA A 133 12.06 6.46 35.52
CA ALA A 133 12.51 5.10 35.78
C ALA A 133 11.40 4.07 35.54
N ALA A 134 11.71 2.99 34.81
CA ALA A 134 10.89 1.78 34.76
C ALA A 134 11.68 0.61 35.36
N SER A 135 11.11 0.04 36.42
CA SER A 135 11.58 -1.13 37.13
C SER A 135 11.39 -2.40 36.28
N ALA A 136 12.45 -3.20 36.15
CA ALA A 136 12.35 -4.58 35.67
C ALA A 136 11.98 -5.52 36.83
N PRO A 137 11.21 -6.60 36.57
CA PRO A 137 11.38 -7.83 37.30
C PRO A 137 11.72 -9.02 36.39
N ASN A 138 12.73 -9.76 36.85
CA ASN A 138 13.18 -11.07 36.39
C ASN A 138 12.14 -12.18 36.54
N GLY A 139 12.28 -13.22 35.70
CA GLY A 139 11.82 -14.59 35.96
C GLY A 139 10.93 -15.14 34.85
N ALA A 140 10.96 -16.41 34.44
CA ALA A 140 11.82 -17.55 34.71
C ALA A 140 11.47 -18.58 33.61
N ALA A 141 12.46 -19.31 33.09
CA ALA A 141 12.23 -20.45 32.21
C ALA A 141 11.87 -21.71 33.01
N PRO A 142 11.06 -22.61 32.45
CA PRO A 142 11.14 -24.06 32.72
C PRO A 142 11.43 -24.79 31.39
N VAL A 143 12.58 -25.44 31.20
CA VAL A 143 12.92 -26.82 31.64
C VAL A 143 11.75 -27.79 31.52
N GLY A 144 11.81 -28.62 30.48
CA GLY A 144 10.83 -29.67 30.19
C GLY A 144 10.96 -30.93 31.03
N ASN A 145 10.00 -31.82 30.85
CA ASN A 145 10.20 -33.26 30.99
C ASN A 145 9.15 -34.04 30.17
N PRO A 146 9.47 -35.25 29.69
CA PRO A 146 8.62 -36.07 28.84
C PRO A 146 7.76 -37.04 29.66
N LEU A 147 6.61 -37.48 29.12
CA LEU A 147 6.22 -38.90 29.04
C LEU A 147 4.74 -39.12 28.64
N SER A 148 4.59 -40.19 27.86
CA SER A 148 3.49 -41.16 27.81
C SER A 148 2.26 -40.95 26.93
N ALA A 149 2.14 -41.91 26.03
CA ALA A 149 1.00 -42.29 25.21
C ALA A 149 -0.21 -42.77 26.04
N ALA A 150 -1.42 -42.52 25.53
CA ALA A 150 -2.56 -43.44 25.63
C ALA A 150 -3.70 -43.04 24.68
N GLN A 151 -4.04 -43.99 23.79
CA GLN A 151 -5.38 -44.44 23.40
C GLN A 151 -6.42 -43.47 22.81
N GLN A 152 -6.72 -43.73 21.53
CA GLN A 152 -8.03 -43.57 20.88
C GLN A 152 -9.19 -44.09 21.75
N PRO A 153 -10.40 -43.59 21.49
CA PRO A 153 -11.37 -44.49 20.87
C PRO A 153 -12.09 -43.89 19.66
N ALA A 154 -12.30 -44.78 18.68
CA ALA A 154 -13.20 -44.60 17.56
C ALA A 154 -14.67 -44.65 18.02
N ALA A 155 -15.52 -43.84 17.39
CA ALA A 155 -16.96 -44.05 17.37
C ALA A 155 -17.47 -43.73 15.96
N GLU A 156 -17.65 -44.79 15.18
CA GLU A 156 -18.49 -44.81 13.98
C GLU A 156 -19.96 -44.81 14.42
N HIS A 157 -20.80 -43.99 13.79
CA HIS A 157 -22.21 -44.31 13.59
C HIS A 157 -22.73 -43.70 12.27
N PRO A 158 -23.56 -44.44 11.50
CA PRO A 158 -23.97 -44.09 10.15
C PRO A 158 -25.27 -43.27 10.17
N ILE A 159 -25.48 -42.43 9.16
CA ILE A 159 -26.79 -41.83 8.87
C ILE A 159 -27.17 -42.18 7.43
N ASP A 160 -28.14 -43.08 7.33
CA ASP A 160 -28.86 -43.44 6.12
C ASP A 160 -29.73 -42.27 5.61
N GLY A 161 -29.84 -42.19 4.28
CA GLY A 161 -30.67 -41.23 3.58
C GLY A 161 -32.17 -41.52 3.70
N ALA A 162 -32.96 -40.46 3.58
CA ALA A 162 -34.37 -40.55 3.21
C ALA A 162 -34.80 -39.29 2.44
N ALA A 163 -35.21 -39.50 1.20
CA ALA A 163 -35.93 -38.55 0.37
C ALA A 163 -37.44 -38.60 0.69
N ALA A 164 -38.09 -37.44 0.81
CA ALA A 164 -39.54 -37.25 0.64
C ALA A 164 -39.81 -35.73 0.49
N LYS A 165 -40.17 -35.28 -0.71
CA LYS A 165 -41.54 -35.00 -1.20
C LYS A 165 -42.16 -33.69 -0.69
N THR A 166 -42.36 -32.83 -1.68
CA THR A 166 -43.28 -31.70 -1.79
C THR A 166 -44.68 -31.98 -1.23
N ASP A 167 -45.30 -30.96 -0.60
CA ASP A 167 -46.69 -30.60 -0.85
C ASP A 167 -47.02 -29.16 -0.39
N SER A 168 -48.02 -28.60 -1.06
CA SER A 168 -48.37 -27.19 -1.17
C SER A 168 -49.43 -26.69 -0.16
N ALA A 169 -49.55 -25.35 -0.15
CA ALA A 169 -50.77 -24.55 0.03
C ALA A 169 -51.34 -24.32 1.44
N GLY A 170 -51.43 -23.03 1.81
CA GLY A 170 -52.24 -22.53 2.92
C GLY A 170 -52.45 -21.01 2.82
N THR A 171 -53.55 -20.59 2.20
CA THR A 171 -54.08 -19.22 2.16
C THR A 171 -54.73 -18.84 3.49
N PRO A 172 -54.71 -17.56 3.90
CA PRO A 172 -55.94 -16.95 4.44
C PRO A 172 -56.16 -15.54 3.86
N THR A 173 -57.24 -15.29 3.11
CA THR A 173 -58.56 -14.77 3.55
C THR A 173 -58.51 -13.35 4.14
N ALA A 174 -59.04 -12.42 3.34
CA ALA A 174 -59.25 -11.01 3.66
C ALA A 174 -60.51 -10.77 4.53
N GLY A 175 -60.44 -9.74 5.37
CA GLY A 175 -61.59 -9.14 6.07
C GLY A 175 -61.29 -7.69 6.47
N PRO A 176 -62.25 -6.73 6.37
CA PRO A 176 -61.96 -5.29 6.31
C PRO A 176 -62.29 -4.54 7.61
N VAL A 177 -61.48 -3.54 8.01
CA VAL A 177 -62.00 -2.39 8.79
C VAL A 177 -61.05 -1.18 8.82
N SER A 178 -61.64 -0.03 8.44
CA SER A 178 -61.52 1.33 8.99
C SER A 178 -60.21 2.12 9.00
N ALA A 179 -60.26 3.24 8.27
CA ALA A 179 -59.36 4.39 8.32
C ALA A 179 -59.43 5.16 9.66
N PRO A 180 -58.38 5.94 9.97
CA PRO A 180 -58.60 7.32 10.40
C PRO A 180 -57.74 8.34 9.63
N ILE A 181 -58.20 9.57 9.76
CA ILE A 181 -57.85 10.77 9.00
C ILE A 181 -56.85 11.62 9.81
N SER A 182 -55.90 12.24 9.11
CA SER A 182 -55.27 13.55 9.36
C SER A 182 -54.05 13.73 10.30
N ALA A 183 -53.07 14.39 9.68
CA ALA A 183 -52.38 15.63 10.09
C ALA A 183 -51.03 15.55 10.82
N GLY A 184 -50.04 16.25 10.24
CA GLY A 184 -48.91 16.84 10.95
C GLY A 184 -47.53 16.47 10.41
N ALA A 185 -47.02 17.24 9.44
CA ALA A 185 -45.62 17.21 9.03
C ALA A 185 -44.75 18.06 9.97
N PRO A 186 -43.63 17.55 10.51
CA PRO A 186 -42.56 18.37 11.05
C PRO A 186 -41.41 18.55 10.03
N PRO A 187 -40.60 19.62 10.19
CA PRO A 187 -39.61 20.04 9.21
C PRO A 187 -38.36 19.13 9.23
N GLY A 188 -37.84 18.82 8.05
CA GLY A 188 -36.63 18.02 7.88
C GLY A 188 -35.36 18.76 8.30
N PRO A 189 -34.33 18.05 8.79
CA PRO A 189 -33.00 18.62 9.00
C PRO A 189 -32.23 18.73 7.67
N PRO A 190 -31.26 19.65 7.55
CA PRO A 190 -30.48 19.83 6.33
C PRO A 190 -29.45 18.70 6.18
N VAL A 191 -29.46 18.03 5.02
CA VAL A 191 -28.43 17.08 4.59
C VAL A 191 -27.50 17.80 3.62
N GLY A 192 -26.25 18.00 4.02
CA GLY A 192 -25.14 18.37 3.14
C GLY A 192 -24.11 17.26 3.22
N VAL A 193 -24.01 16.43 2.19
CA VAL A 193 -22.90 15.49 2.00
C VAL A 193 -21.75 16.29 1.41
N ASP A 194 -20.78 16.62 2.26
CA ASP A 194 -19.48 17.14 1.84
C ASP A 194 -18.52 15.94 1.81
N ALA A 195 -18.30 15.40 0.61
CA ALA A 195 -17.22 14.48 0.36
C ALA A 195 -15.94 15.32 0.32
N GLY A 196 -15.31 15.50 1.49
CA GLY A 196 -14.04 16.18 1.60
C GLY A 196 -12.98 15.47 0.74
N PRO A 197 -12.07 16.22 0.08
CA PRO A 197 -10.98 15.61 -0.66
C PRO A 197 -10.05 14.90 0.32
N MET A 198 -9.91 13.58 0.17
CA MET A 198 -8.72 12.86 0.64
C MET A 198 -7.48 13.49 -0.04
N PRO A 199 -6.29 13.45 0.57
CA PRO A 199 -5.06 13.83 -0.11
C PRO A 199 -4.84 12.88 -1.30
N SER A 200 -5.30 13.30 -2.47
CA SER A 200 -5.02 12.66 -3.75
C SER A 200 -3.57 12.97 -4.07
N TYR A 201 -2.73 11.93 -4.07
CA TYR A 201 -1.42 11.99 -4.71
C TYR A 201 -1.67 12.10 -6.22
N GLY A 202 -1.64 13.34 -6.72
CA GLY A 202 -2.04 13.67 -8.08
C GLY A 202 -1.10 13.08 -9.13
N THR A 203 -1.63 12.21 -9.98
CA THR A 203 -1.00 11.77 -11.23
C THR A 203 -1.21 12.85 -12.30
N GLY A 204 -0.17 13.61 -12.62
CA GLY A 204 -0.16 14.55 -13.75
C GLY A 204 0.07 13.81 -15.06
N ALA A 205 -0.95 13.71 -15.90
CA ALA A 205 -0.83 13.23 -17.29
C ALA A 205 -0.98 14.41 -18.26
N ASP A 206 0.15 14.98 -18.68
CA ASP A 206 0.23 15.87 -19.84
C ASP A 206 0.35 15.01 -21.11
N ARG A 207 -0.64 15.11 -22.01
CA ARG A 207 -0.53 14.58 -23.38
C ARG A 207 -0.50 15.73 -24.36
N ALA A 208 0.67 15.95 -24.96
CA ALA A 208 0.88 16.83 -26.10
C ALA A 208 0.11 16.33 -27.33
N GLU A 209 -0.69 17.20 -27.94
CA GLU A 209 -1.25 17.02 -29.27
C GLU A 209 -0.20 17.33 -30.37
N PRO A 210 -0.20 16.59 -31.50
CA PRO A 210 0.65 16.90 -32.65
C PRO A 210 0.03 18.02 -33.51
N PRO A 211 0.84 18.86 -34.19
CA PRO A 211 0.33 19.94 -35.02
C PRO A 211 -0.16 19.42 -36.38
N GLY A 212 -1.46 19.56 -36.67
CA GLY A 212 -2.10 19.30 -37.97
C GLY A 212 -2.78 20.55 -38.54
N PRO A 213 -2.88 20.71 -39.88
CA PRO A 213 -3.07 22.01 -40.51
C PRO A 213 -4.53 22.49 -40.56
N ALA A 214 -4.67 23.81 -40.53
CA ALA A 214 -5.90 24.57 -40.45
C ALA A 214 -6.90 24.32 -41.61
N GLY A 215 -8.15 24.03 -41.23
CA GLY A 215 -9.33 24.16 -42.08
C GLY A 215 -10.55 24.54 -41.21
N PRO A 216 -11.45 25.43 -41.65
CA PRO A 216 -12.54 25.93 -40.82
C PRO A 216 -13.73 24.96 -40.84
N ALA A 217 -14.03 24.35 -39.68
CA ALA A 217 -15.26 23.58 -39.46
C ALA A 217 -16.19 24.34 -38.49
N PRO A 218 -17.53 24.22 -38.66
CA PRO A 218 -18.49 24.97 -37.85
C PRO A 218 -18.58 24.43 -36.43
N HIS A 219 -18.48 25.34 -35.45
CA HIS A 219 -18.70 25.04 -34.03
C HIS A 219 -20.14 24.59 -33.79
N VAL A 220 -20.31 23.33 -33.38
CA VAL A 220 -21.53 22.84 -32.74
C VAL A 220 -21.29 22.92 -31.24
N ASP A 221 -22.00 23.84 -30.60
CA ASP A 221 -21.91 24.17 -29.18
C ASP A 221 -22.71 23.13 -28.37
N ALA A 222 -22.03 22.08 -27.91
CA ALA A 222 -22.61 21.04 -27.06
C ALA A 222 -22.43 21.42 -25.59
N THR A 223 -23.53 21.76 -24.94
CA THR A 223 -23.64 22.11 -23.53
C THR A 223 -23.28 20.89 -22.67
N LEU A 224 -22.15 20.93 -21.96
CA LEU A 224 -21.75 19.87 -21.02
C LEU A 224 -22.50 20.04 -19.70
N ILE A 225 -23.55 19.26 -19.50
CA ILE A 225 -24.15 19.03 -18.17
C ILE A 225 -23.07 18.37 -17.30
N PRO A 226 -22.85 18.80 -16.03
CA PRO A 226 -21.93 18.11 -15.13
C PRO A 226 -22.45 16.69 -14.89
N VAL A 227 -21.84 15.72 -15.58
CA VAL A 227 -22.13 14.30 -15.42
C VAL A 227 -21.53 13.86 -14.09
N LEU A 228 -22.37 13.33 -13.20
CA LEU A 228 -21.87 12.70 -11.98
C LEU A 228 -20.97 11.51 -12.33
N PRO A 229 -19.87 11.28 -11.58
CA PRO A 229 -19.07 10.07 -11.71
C PRO A 229 -19.94 8.81 -11.67
N PRO A 230 -19.77 7.83 -12.58
CA PRO A 230 -20.51 6.59 -12.63
C PRO A 230 -20.72 5.90 -11.27
N PHE A 231 -19.69 5.85 -10.43
CA PHE A 231 -19.81 5.24 -9.10
C PHE A 231 -20.80 5.98 -8.19
N LEU A 232 -20.69 7.31 -8.11
CA LEU A 232 -21.63 8.12 -7.33
C LEU A 232 -23.05 8.08 -7.89
N ALA A 233 -23.19 7.99 -9.21
CA ALA A 233 -24.49 7.81 -9.85
C ALA A 233 -25.12 6.46 -9.49
N ALA A 234 -24.34 5.37 -9.55
CA ALA A 234 -24.80 4.03 -9.16
C ALA A 234 -25.15 3.95 -7.67
N ALA A 235 -24.33 4.50 -6.78
CA ALA A 235 -24.61 4.54 -5.35
C ALA A 235 -25.88 5.34 -5.02
N ARG A 236 -26.12 6.46 -5.73
CA ARG A 236 -27.38 7.23 -5.62
C ARG A 236 -28.57 6.44 -6.13
N ALA A 237 -28.47 5.78 -7.28
CA ALA A 237 -29.55 4.96 -7.82
C ALA A 237 -29.88 3.77 -6.88
N ALA A 238 -28.87 3.13 -6.31
CA ALA A 238 -29.02 2.07 -5.32
C ALA A 238 -29.71 2.59 -4.04
N ARG A 239 -29.35 3.79 -3.58
CA ARG A 239 -30.02 4.47 -2.47
C ARG A 239 -31.47 4.78 -2.79
N ASP A 240 -31.75 5.36 -3.95
CA ASP A 240 -33.11 5.71 -4.35
C ASP A 240 -34.00 4.46 -4.43
N ARG A 241 -33.44 3.34 -4.90
CA ARG A 241 -34.09 2.02 -4.91
C ARG A 241 -34.33 1.46 -3.50
N ALA A 242 -33.37 1.60 -2.60
CA ALA A 242 -33.53 1.17 -1.20
C ALA A 242 -34.61 1.99 -0.47
N ALA A 243 -34.72 3.29 -0.81
CA ALA A 243 -35.73 4.19 -0.28
C ALA A 243 -37.14 3.98 -0.86
N GLU A 244 -37.32 3.13 -1.87
CA GLU A 244 -38.66 2.75 -2.35
C GLU A 244 -39.37 1.97 -1.22
N PRO A 245 -40.66 2.25 -0.94
CA PRO A 245 -41.35 1.72 0.24
C PRO A 245 -41.67 0.23 0.12
N ALA A 246 -40.64 -0.61 0.21
CA ALA A 246 -40.79 -2.00 0.62
C ALA A 246 -41.35 -1.97 2.05
N HIS A 247 -42.48 -2.65 2.28
CA HIS A 247 -43.19 -2.73 3.57
C HIS A 247 -42.42 -3.48 4.67
N VAL A 248 -41.09 -3.29 4.79
CA VAL A 248 -40.25 -3.81 5.86
C VAL A 248 -39.87 -2.66 6.77
N VAL A 249 -40.78 -2.32 7.66
CA VAL A 249 -40.56 -1.37 8.75
C VAL A 249 -39.57 -2.01 9.71
N ASN A 250 -38.28 -1.61 9.68
CA ASN A 250 -37.31 -1.55 10.81
C ASN A 250 -35.82 -1.61 10.41
N GLU A 251 -35.46 -1.71 9.12
CA GLU A 251 -34.06 -1.55 8.70
C GLU A 251 -33.85 -0.10 8.26
N ALA A 252 -33.14 0.69 9.08
CA ALA A 252 -32.72 2.01 8.64
C ALA A 252 -31.63 1.82 7.59
N ASP A 253 -31.85 2.32 6.38
CA ASP A 253 -30.88 2.27 5.29
C ASP A 253 -29.57 2.93 5.73
N ASN A 254 -28.52 2.13 5.89
CA ASN A 254 -27.20 2.64 6.17
C ASN A 254 -26.54 3.03 4.83
N GLU A 255 -26.34 4.33 4.62
CA GLU A 255 -25.75 4.87 3.38
C GLU A 255 -24.37 4.24 3.07
N ASP A 256 -23.55 3.97 4.09
CA ASP A 256 -22.22 3.36 3.92
C ASP A 256 -22.31 1.90 3.46
N LEU A 257 -23.33 1.17 3.93
CA LEU A 257 -23.55 -0.21 3.51
C LEU A 257 -23.97 -0.27 2.04
N ILE A 258 -24.82 0.66 1.60
CA ILE A 258 -25.24 0.76 0.20
C ILE A 258 -24.03 1.04 -0.71
N ILE A 259 -23.15 1.94 -0.29
CA ILE A 259 -21.89 2.24 -1.00
C ILE A 259 -21.03 0.97 -1.10
N ALA A 260 -20.83 0.27 0.02
CA ALA A 260 -20.02 -0.95 0.06
C ALA A 260 -20.59 -2.07 -0.83
N GLN A 261 -21.90 -2.30 -0.77
CA GLN A 261 -22.60 -3.29 -1.60
C GLN A 261 -22.56 -2.93 -3.08
N THR A 262 -22.72 -1.65 -3.43
CA THR A 262 -22.71 -1.20 -4.82
C THR A 262 -21.33 -1.40 -5.45
N LEU A 263 -20.26 -1.04 -4.74
CA LEU A 263 -18.90 -1.26 -5.22
C LEU A 263 -18.60 -2.77 -5.34
N LEU A 264 -18.92 -3.54 -4.30
CA LEU A 264 -18.70 -4.98 -4.29
C LEU A 264 -19.46 -5.69 -5.42
N GLY A 265 -20.73 -5.33 -5.64
CA GLY A 265 -21.53 -5.86 -6.74
C GLY A 265 -20.92 -5.54 -8.11
N GLY A 266 -20.43 -4.32 -8.31
CA GLY A 266 -19.71 -3.93 -9.53
C GLY A 266 -18.41 -4.71 -9.73
N ILE A 267 -17.64 -4.95 -8.66
CA ILE A 267 -16.42 -5.76 -8.70
C ILE A 267 -16.76 -7.19 -9.11
N LEU A 268 -17.77 -7.79 -8.48
CA LEU A 268 -18.20 -9.15 -8.80
C LEU A 268 -18.68 -9.25 -10.25
N ALA A 269 -19.45 -8.28 -10.74
CA ALA A 269 -19.87 -8.21 -12.14
C ALA A 269 -18.70 -8.07 -13.13
N ALA A 270 -17.65 -7.35 -12.74
CA ALA A 270 -16.43 -7.18 -13.54
C ALA A 270 -15.51 -8.42 -13.50
N THR A 271 -15.64 -9.26 -12.47
CA THR A 271 -14.72 -10.37 -12.18
C THR A 271 -15.38 -11.74 -12.25
N GLU A 272 -16.59 -11.88 -12.81
CA GLU A 272 -17.33 -13.16 -12.87
C GLU A 272 -16.58 -14.31 -13.54
N THR A 273 -15.69 -13.99 -14.48
CA THR A 273 -14.86 -14.96 -15.19
C THR A 273 -13.55 -15.28 -14.48
N THR A 274 -13.32 -14.72 -13.28
CA THR A 274 -12.06 -14.84 -12.55
C THR A 274 -12.04 -16.13 -11.73
N ALA A 275 -10.82 -16.55 -11.36
CA ALA A 275 -10.48 -17.82 -10.72
C ALA A 275 -11.45 -18.30 -9.62
N VAL A 276 -11.63 -19.62 -9.58
CA VAL A 276 -12.41 -20.32 -8.56
C VAL A 276 -11.90 -20.02 -7.15
N GLY A 277 -12.82 -19.75 -6.22
CA GLY A 277 -12.50 -19.51 -4.81
C GLY A 277 -11.93 -18.12 -4.52
N LEU A 278 -12.11 -17.17 -5.44
CA LEU A 278 -11.84 -15.76 -5.20
C LEU A 278 -13.05 -15.11 -4.52
N ASP A 279 -12.83 -14.63 -3.30
CA ASP A 279 -13.81 -13.83 -2.57
C ASP A 279 -13.33 -12.40 -2.40
N TRP A 280 -14.28 -11.49 -2.24
CA TRP A 280 -14.07 -10.05 -2.14
C TRP A 280 -14.82 -9.47 -0.96
N ALA A 281 -14.25 -8.42 -0.38
CA ALA A 281 -14.94 -7.59 0.59
C ALA A 281 -14.66 -6.11 0.34
N VAL A 282 -15.63 -5.29 0.75
CA VAL A 282 -15.55 -3.83 0.72
C VAL A 282 -15.95 -3.30 2.10
N ALA A 283 -15.18 -2.36 2.62
CA ALA A 283 -15.43 -1.70 3.89
C ALA A 283 -15.49 -0.19 3.70
N VAL A 284 -16.32 0.47 4.51
CA VAL A 284 -16.33 1.93 4.64
C VAL A 284 -15.90 2.27 6.06
N VAL A 285 -14.89 3.12 6.18
CA VAL A 285 -14.33 3.59 7.44
C VAL A 285 -14.53 5.09 7.52
N ARG A 286 -15.07 5.60 8.62
CA ARG A 286 -15.33 7.03 8.82
C ARG A 286 -14.49 7.59 9.96
N GLY A 287 -13.82 8.71 9.71
CA GLY A 287 -13.08 9.48 10.70
C GLY A 287 -13.27 10.98 10.51
N ALA A 288 -12.48 11.79 11.21
CA ALA A 288 -12.54 13.25 11.09
C ALA A 288 -12.21 13.76 9.68
N ALA A 289 -11.42 12.99 8.91
CA ALA A 289 -11.05 13.31 7.53
C ALA A 289 -12.13 12.95 6.49
N GLY A 290 -13.21 12.27 6.89
CA GLY A 290 -14.26 11.82 5.98
C GLY A 290 -14.39 10.30 5.93
N ALA A 291 -14.93 9.78 4.82
CA ALA A 291 -15.10 8.35 4.59
C ALA A 291 -14.00 7.81 3.67
N GLY A 292 -13.34 6.74 4.09
CA GLY A 292 -12.44 5.93 3.26
C GLY A 292 -13.13 4.63 2.85
N ILE A 293 -12.97 4.24 1.59
CA ILE A 293 -13.52 3.00 1.03
C ILE A 293 -12.35 2.05 0.77
N PHE A 294 -12.41 0.85 1.35
CA PHE A 294 -11.34 -0.14 1.26
C PHE A 294 -11.84 -1.42 0.62
N VAL A 295 -11.06 -1.96 -0.31
CA VAL A 295 -11.33 -3.24 -0.97
C VAL A 295 -10.19 -4.22 -0.74
N THR A 296 -10.52 -5.50 -0.60
CA THR A 296 -9.54 -6.59 -0.67
C THR A 296 -10.17 -7.87 -1.21
N SER A 297 -9.34 -8.70 -1.83
CA SER A 297 -9.64 -10.10 -2.12
C SER A 297 -9.00 -11.02 -1.08
N ASN A 298 -9.37 -12.30 -1.10
CA ASN A 298 -8.71 -13.37 -0.32
C ASN A 298 -7.47 -13.96 -1.01
N GLU A 299 -6.92 -13.24 -1.98
CA GLU A 299 -5.77 -13.70 -2.76
C GLU A 299 -4.54 -12.81 -2.56
N GLY A 300 -3.54 -13.36 -1.87
CA GLY A 300 -2.30 -12.64 -1.56
C GLY A 300 -2.59 -11.35 -0.78
N ARG A 301 -1.78 -10.32 -1.04
CA ARG A 301 -1.95 -8.97 -0.47
C ARG A 301 -3.02 -8.18 -1.25
N GLY A 302 -4.24 -8.75 -1.35
CA GLY A 302 -5.41 -8.13 -1.98
C GLY A 302 -5.26 -7.95 -3.48
N TRP A 303 -4.84 -9.02 -4.17
CA TRP A 303 -4.66 -9.01 -5.61
C TRP A 303 -5.91 -8.53 -6.37
N LEU A 304 -5.64 -7.79 -7.46
CA LEU A 304 -6.61 -7.27 -8.40
C LEU A 304 -6.40 -7.85 -9.80
N PRO A 305 -7.43 -8.42 -10.45
CA PRO A 305 -7.32 -8.93 -11.81
C PRO A 305 -7.06 -7.80 -12.82
N ALA A 306 -6.40 -8.14 -13.93
CA ALA A 306 -6.24 -7.23 -15.06
C ALA A 306 -7.61 -6.85 -15.65
N GLY A 307 -7.74 -5.62 -16.16
CA GLY A 307 -8.98 -5.09 -16.71
C GLY A 307 -10.03 -4.64 -15.68
N LEU A 308 -9.73 -4.70 -14.38
CA LEU A 308 -10.54 -4.07 -13.34
C LEU A 308 -10.10 -2.62 -13.11
N PHE A 309 -11.05 -1.69 -13.24
CA PHE A 309 -10.86 -0.26 -12.98
C PHE A 309 -11.74 0.16 -11.79
N LEU A 310 -11.13 0.68 -10.74
CA LEU A 310 -11.81 1.05 -9.49
C LEU A 310 -11.94 2.56 -9.35
N PRO A 311 -12.98 3.08 -8.69
CA PRO A 311 -13.09 4.52 -8.42
C PRO A 311 -11.85 5.05 -7.69
N ASN A 312 -11.44 6.28 -8.00
CA ASN A 312 -10.24 6.89 -7.42
C ASN A 312 -10.29 7.06 -5.89
N GLU A 313 -11.48 7.03 -5.30
CA GLU A 313 -11.68 7.12 -3.85
C GLU A 313 -11.44 5.78 -3.11
N VAL A 314 -11.31 4.67 -3.86
CA VAL A 314 -11.06 3.35 -3.29
C VAL A 314 -9.59 3.20 -2.96
N SER A 315 -9.29 2.53 -1.84
CA SER A 315 -7.94 2.14 -1.43
C SER A 315 -7.91 0.65 -1.06
N THR A 316 -6.72 0.11 -0.80
CA THR A 316 -6.55 -1.25 -0.28
C THR A 316 -5.81 -1.21 1.04
N PRO A 317 -6.05 -2.16 1.97
CA PRO A 317 -5.31 -2.25 3.23
C PRO A 317 -3.79 -2.32 3.05
N TRP A 318 -3.35 -2.93 1.94
CA TRP A 318 -1.98 -3.34 1.69
C TRP A 318 -1.06 -2.17 1.32
N MET A 319 -1.61 -1.06 0.85
CA MET A 319 -0.86 0.19 0.63
C MET A 319 -0.33 0.80 1.93
N TRP A 320 -0.90 0.40 3.07
CA TRP A 320 -0.58 0.94 4.39
C TRP A 320 0.31 0.01 5.22
N ASP A 321 0.64 -1.16 4.66
CA ASP A 321 1.34 -2.28 5.30
C ASP A 321 2.87 -2.25 5.05
N GLY A 322 3.40 -1.14 4.54
CA GLY A 322 4.85 -0.92 4.34
C GLY A 322 5.57 -0.40 5.60
N PRO A 323 6.92 -0.38 5.60
CA PRO A 323 7.72 0.15 6.71
C PRO A 323 7.46 1.65 6.97
N ASP A 324 7.19 2.41 5.92
CA ASP A 324 6.76 3.81 5.99
C ASP A 324 5.23 3.96 6.13
N GLY A 325 4.51 2.83 6.06
CA GLY A 325 3.07 2.76 6.15
C GLY A 325 2.59 2.94 7.57
N LEU A 326 1.36 3.43 7.71
CA LEU A 326 0.74 3.68 9.02
C LEU A 326 0.75 2.43 9.91
N LEU A 327 0.83 1.21 9.32
CA LEU A 327 0.75 -0.07 10.02
C LEU A 327 2.12 -0.61 10.52
N GLY A 328 3.26 -0.09 10.05
CA GLY A 328 4.52 -0.82 9.88
C GLY A 328 5.60 -0.83 10.98
N ALA A 329 5.34 -0.48 12.26
CA ALA A 329 6.37 -0.58 13.30
C ALA A 329 6.31 -1.85 14.16
N ASP A 330 5.12 -2.42 14.35
CA ASP A 330 4.90 -3.54 15.31
C ASP A 330 4.70 -4.90 14.63
N ILE A 331 4.58 -4.91 13.29
CA ILE A 331 4.41 -6.12 12.48
C ILE A 331 5.82 -6.55 12.07
N GLY A 332 6.39 -7.52 12.79
CA GLY A 332 7.79 -7.96 12.57
C GLY A 332 8.08 -8.47 11.15
N ASP A 333 9.34 -8.81 10.89
CA ASP A 333 9.92 -9.16 9.57
C ASP A 333 9.21 -10.29 8.77
N GLY A 334 8.19 -10.95 9.32
CA GLY A 334 7.48 -12.10 8.74
C GLY A 334 6.36 -11.78 7.74
N GLY A 335 6.05 -10.50 7.52
CA GLY A 335 4.92 -10.05 6.70
C GLY A 335 3.63 -9.85 7.51
N SER A 336 2.59 -9.33 6.86
CA SER A 336 1.31 -9.04 7.50
C SER A 336 0.62 -10.31 7.99
N PRO A 337 0.06 -10.35 9.21
CA PRO A 337 -0.71 -11.49 9.71
C PRO A 337 -2.02 -11.72 8.94
N TRP A 338 -2.38 -10.78 8.05
CA TRP A 338 -3.55 -10.90 7.18
C TRP A 338 -3.27 -11.72 5.92
N GLU A 339 -1.99 -11.93 5.60
CA GLU A 339 -1.60 -12.70 4.42
C GLU A 339 -2.01 -14.17 4.56
N GLY A 340 -2.84 -14.64 3.64
CA GLY A 340 -3.32 -16.01 3.60
C GLY A 340 -4.63 -16.27 4.35
N VAL A 341 -5.26 -15.23 4.92
CA VAL A 341 -6.61 -15.34 5.50
C VAL A 341 -7.64 -15.61 4.39
N ALA A 342 -8.47 -16.63 4.58
CA ALA A 342 -9.47 -17.06 3.59
C ALA A 342 -10.65 -16.09 3.44
N ASP A 343 -11.03 -15.43 4.54
CA ASP A 343 -12.16 -14.49 4.60
C ASP A 343 -11.69 -13.04 4.38
N PRO A 344 -11.99 -12.40 3.24
CA PRO A 344 -11.56 -11.03 2.97
C PRO A 344 -12.27 -10.00 3.86
N ALA A 345 -13.48 -10.29 4.36
CA ALA A 345 -14.15 -9.43 5.32
C ALA A 345 -13.46 -9.44 6.68
N ARG A 346 -12.88 -10.58 7.07
CA ARG A 346 -12.03 -10.65 8.25
C ARG A 346 -10.78 -9.78 8.10
N VAL A 347 -10.14 -9.77 6.93
CA VAL A 347 -8.99 -8.88 6.66
C VAL A 347 -9.38 -7.40 6.85
N LEU A 348 -10.52 -6.97 6.30
CA LEU A 348 -10.97 -5.58 6.44
C LEU A 348 -11.39 -5.22 7.88
N ALA A 349 -11.95 -6.16 8.64
CA ALA A 349 -12.27 -5.96 10.04
C ALA A 349 -11.00 -5.75 10.89
N GLU A 350 -9.98 -6.59 10.68
CA GLU A 350 -8.68 -6.48 11.35
C GLU A 350 -7.97 -5.17 10.98
N PHE A 351 -7.97 -4.84 9.69
CA PHE A 351 -7.46 -3.55 9.21
C PHE A 351 -8.21 -2.38 9.86
N GLY A 352 -9.55 -2.43 9.92
CA GLY A 352 -10.38 -1.39 10.53
C GLY A 352 -10.06 -1.14 12.00
N LEU A 353 -9.74 -2.18 12.78
CA LEU A 353 -9.30 -2.03 14.16
C LEU A 353 -7.96 -1.30 14.25
N VAL A 354 -6.96 -1.73 13.49
CA VAL A 354 -5.61 -1.14 13.54
C VAL A 354 -5.64 0.29 13.01
N TRP A 355 -6.36 0.52 11.90
CA TRP A 355 -6.55 1.82 11.29
C TRP A 355 -7.29 2.78 12.21
N GLY A 356 -8.37 2.32 12.84
CA GLY A 356 -9.18 3.11 13.74
C GLY A 356 -8.41 3.60 14.95
N GLY A 357 -7.60 2.73 15.56
CA GLY A 357 -6.72 3.09 16.68
C GLY A 357 -5.68 4.16 16.32
N LYS A 358 -5.28 4.27 15.05
CA LYS A 358 -4.25 5.21 14.59
C LYS A 358 -4.82 6.53 14.05
N THR A 359 -6.03 6.52 13.52
CA THR A 359 -6.63 7.67 12.82
C THR A 359 -7.87 8.24 13.50
N ASP A 360 -8.26 7.69 14.66
CA ASP A 360 -9.56 7.98 15.31
C ASP A 360 -10.74 7.78 14.34
N SER A 361 -10.63 6.76 13.49
CA SER A 361 -11.68 6.34 12.57
C SER A 361 -12.40 5.11 13.08
N ARG A 362 -13.62 4.87 12.61
CA ARG A 362 -14.40 3.67 12.91
C ARG A 362 -14.86 2.98 11.63
N LEU A 363 -14.86 1.65 11.64
CA LEU A 363 -15.54 0.88 10.62
C LEU A 363 -17.04 1.17 10.72
N SER A 364 -17.65 1.54 9.59
CA SER A 364 -19.07 1.96 9.52
C SER A 364 -19.92 0.96 8.75
N ALA A 365 -19.36 0.35 7.70
CA ALA A 365 -19.99 -0.71 6.95
C ALA A 365 -18.97 -1.74 6.43
N LEU A 366 -19.45 -2.97 6.23
CA LEU A 366 -18.68 -4.09 5.68
C LEU A 366 -19.57 -4.98 4.80
N ALA A 367 -19.21 -5.14 3.54
CA ALA A 367 -19.87 -6.01 2.58
C ALA A 367 -18.91 -7.13 2.14
N SER A 368 -19.39 -8.37 2.04
CA SER A 368 -18.61 -9.53 1.60
C SER A 368 -19.36 -10.36 0.56
N SER A 369 -18.63 -10.89 -0.43
CA SER A 369 -19.15 -11.86 -1.40
C SER A 369 -19.41 -13.22 -0.75
N ALA A 370 -18.73 -13.50 0.36
CA ALA A 370 -18.83 -14.73 1.12
C ALA A 370 -19.80 -14.60 2.32
N PRO A 371 -20.19 -15.72 2.95
CA PRO A 371 -20.85 -15.71 4.25
C PRO A 371 -19.97 -15.05 5.32
N LEU A 372 -20.52 -14.12 6.11
CA LEU A 372 -19.83 -13.58 7.28
C LEU A 372 -19.98 -14.53 8.47
N ALA A 373 -18.91 -14.72 9.24
CA ALA A 373 -18.94 -15.47 10.49
C ALA A 373 -19.87 -14.82 11.54
N ALA A 374 -20.53 -15.64 12.37
CA ALA A 374 -21.42 -15.15 13.42
C ALA A 374 -20.67 -14.33 14.49
N ASP A 375 -19.46 -14.77 14.83
CA ASP A 375 -18.62 -14.10 15.84
C ASP A 375 -18.15 -12.73 15.35
N LEU A 376 -17.87 -12.59 14.04
CA LEU A 376 -17.52 -11.29 13.45
C LEU A 376 -18.67 -10.29 13.58
N ARG A 377 -19.91 -10.71 13.29
CA ARG A 377 -21.10 -9.86 13.48
C ARG A 377 -21.32 -9.49 14.94
N THR A 378 -21.01 -10.39 15.86
CA THR A 378 -21.17 -10.16 17.31
C THR A 378 -20.13 -9.16 17.82
N GLN A 379 -18.88 -9.29 17.39
CA GLN A 379 -17.78 -8.40 17.79
C GLN A 379 -17.90 -7.00 17.20
N LEU A 380 -18.53 -6.87 16.02
CA LEU A 380 -18.74 -5.61 15.31
C LEU A 380 -20.23 -5.24 15.25
N SER A 381 -20.90 -5.30 16.41
CA SER A 381 -22.36 -5.10 16.52
C SER A 381 -22.86 -3.71 16.09
N ASP A 382 -21.97 -2.73 15.99
CA ASP A 382 -22.22 -1.36 15.58
C ASP A 382 -21.94 -1.10 14.08
N VAL A 383 -21.39 -2.08 13.37
CA VAL A 383 -21.05 -2.00 11.94
C VAL A 383 -22.20 -2.55 11.10
N ALA A 384 -22.65 -1.79 10.10
CA ALA A 384 -23.64 -2.31 9.15
C ALA A 384 -23.00 -3.35 8.23
N MET A 385 -23.60 -4.53 8.11
CA MET A 385 -22.98 -5.65 7.40
C MET A 385 -23.87 -6.29 6.33
N ALA A 386 -23.26 -6.68 5.22
CA ALA A 386 -23.88 -7.50 4.18
C ALA A 386 -23.00 -8.70 3.85
N ALA A 387 -23.62 -9.88 3.79
CA ALA A 387 -22.96 -11.13 3.40
C ALA A 387 -23.57 -11.64 2.09
N ASN A 388 -22.83 -12.49 1.37
CA ASN A 388 -23.28 -13.08 0.10
C ASN A 388 -23.77 -12.02 -0.91
N VAL A 389 -23.06 -10.89 -1.01
CA VAL A 389 -23.37 -9.87 -2.01
C VAL A 389 -23.14 -10.47 -3.40
N GLY A 390 -24.15 -10.35 -4.26
CA GLY A 390 -24.09 -10.82 -5.65
C GLY A 390 -23.62 -9.72 -6.62
N PRO A 391 -23.36 -10.09 -7.89
CA PRO A 391 -22.96 -9.14 -8.92
C PRO A 391 -24.06 -8.12 -9.23
N VAL A 392 -23.65 -6.89 -9.54
CA VAL A 392 -24.51 -5.76 -9.94
C VAL A 392 -23.90 -5.10 -11.16
N TYR A 393 -24.61 -5.12 -12.28
CA TYR A 393 -24.10 -4.66 -13.58
C TYR A 393 -24.37 -3.17 -13.88
N GLU A 394 -24.91 -2.42 -12.92
CA GLU A 394 -25.17 -0.97 -13.09
C GLU A 394 -23.88 -0.14 -13.06
N LEU A 395 -22.83 -0.70 -12.46
CA LEU A 395 -21.50 -0.12 -12.37
C LEU A 395 -20.53 -1.01 -13.16
N ASP A 396 -20.19 -0.59 -14.39
CA ASP A 396 -19.29 -1.35 -15.25
C ASP A 396 -17.82 -1.00 -14.98
N LEU A 397 -17.19 -1.76 -14.08
CA LEU A 397 -15.78 -1.58 -13.69
C LEU A 397 -14.78 -2.23 -14.65
N ARG A 398 -15.24 -2.70 -15.83
CA ARG A 398 -14.37 -3.26 -16.89
C ARG A 398 -13.88 -2.19 -17.87
N VAL A 399 -14.46 -1.00 -17.81
CA VAL A 399 -14.18 0.10 -18.74
C VAL A 399 -13.50 1.22 -17.98
N PHE A 400 -12.34 1.66 -18.49
CA PHE A 400 -11.68 2.83 -17.97
C PHE A 400 -12.54 4.09 -18.17
N THR A 401 -12.75 4.83 -17.09
CA THR A 401 -13.35 6.17 -17.08
C THR A 401 -12.41 7.17 -16.37
N PRO A 402 -12.54 8.48 -16.60
CA PRO A 402 -11.66 9.49 -15.98
C PRO A 402 -11.67 9.50 -14.43
N ASP A 403 -12.73 8.97 -13.82
CA ASP A 403 -12.91 8.85 -12.37
C ASP A 403 -12.48 7.48 -11.81
N THR A 404 -11.91 6.62 -12.66
CA THR A 404 -11.38 5.31 -12.25
C THR A 404 -9.89 5.22 -12.46
N THR A 405 -9.28 4.31 -11.71
CA THR A 405 -7.86 3.95 -11.80
C THR A 405 -7.73 2.44 -11.97
N ASP A 406 -6.67 2.01 -12.65
CA ASP A 406 -6.36 0.60 -12.78
C ASP A 406 -5.61 0.08 -11.54
N ARG A 407 -5.35 -1.23 -11.52
CA ARG A 407 -4.64 -1.89 -10.42
C ARG A 407 -3.24 -1.32 -10.14
N LEU A 408 -2.52 -0.84 -11.15
CA LEU A 408 -1.22 -0.21 -10.94
C LEU A 408 -1.37 1.18 -10.31
N GLY A 409 -2.32 1.98 -10.77
CA GLY A 409 -2.58 3.29 -10.18
C GLY A 409 -3.14 3.23 -8.76
N LEU A 410 -3.88 2.15 -8.44
CA LEU A 410 -4.44 1.94 -7.11
C LEU A 410 -3.41 1.40 -6.09
N ALA A 411 -2.57 0.45 -6.50
CA ALA A 411 -1.76 -0.34 -5.57
C ALA A 411 -0.27 -0.42 -5.93
N GLY A 412 0.15 0.21 -7.03
CA GLY A 412 1.55 0.28 -7.44
C GLY A 412 2.33 1.38 -6.74
N SER A 413 3.65 1.29 -6.77
CA SER A 413 4.50 2.38 -6.30
C SER A 413 4.47 3.58 -7.25
N PRO A 414 4.67 4.81 -6.76
CA PRO A 414 4.78 5.99 -7.63
C PRO A 414 5.87 5.83 -8.69
N ALA A 415 7.02 5.27 -8.29
CA ALA A 415 8.14 5.00 -9.19
C ALA A 415 7.76 4.01 -10.32
N ALA A 416 6.98 2.98 -10.02
CA ALA A 416 6.48 2.06 -11.03
C ALA A 416 5.52 2.73 -12.01
N VAL A 417 4.58 3.55 -11.52
CA VAL A 417 3.67 4.34 -12.36
C VAL A 417 4.47 5.24 -13.31
N GLU A 418 5.43 6.01 -12.80
CA GLU A 418 6.30 6.88 -13.59
C GLU A 418 7.12 6.09 -14.61
N SER A 419 7.69 4.95 -14.21
CA SER A 419 8.50 4.12 -15.10
C SER A 419 7.72 3.68 -16.34
N THR A 420 6.41 3.39 -16.21
CA THR A 420 5.57 2.98 -17.36
C THR A 420 5.41 4.08 -18.41
N ALA A 421 5.43 5.35 -17.99
CA ALA A 421 5.32 6.49 -18.90
C ALA A 421 6.58 6.67 -19.77
N THR A 422 7.74 6.22 -19.28
CA THR A 422 9.02 6.38 -19.98
C THR A 422 9.24 5.36 -21.11
N VAL A 423 8.53 4.23 -21.09
CA VAL A 423 8.64 3.18 -22.11
C VAL A 423 8.00 3.68 -23.42
N PRO A 424 8.63 3.61 -24.60
CA PRO A 424 7.95 3.95 -25.85
C PRO A 424 6.96 2.85 -26.28
N ASP A 425 5.94 3.19 -27.09
CA ASP A 425 4.93 2.22 -27.56
C ASP A 425 5.57 1.00 -28.26
N SER A 426 6.62 1.23 -29.04
CA SER A 426 7.40 0.18 -29.72
C SER A 426 8.17 -0.73 -28.76
N GLY A 427 8.43 -0.29 -27.53
CA GLY A 427 9.14 -1.04 -26.50
C GLY A 427 8.23 -1.81 -25.53
N VAL A 428 6.91 -1.62 -25.60
CA VAL A 428 5.94 -2.22 -24.66
C VAL A 428 6.07 -3.74 -24.60
N ARG A 429 6.08 -4.42 -25.75
CA ARG A 429 6.17 -5.90 -25.80
C ARG A 429 7.47 -6.40 -25.18
N ALA A 430 8.60 -5.81 -25.56
CA ALA A 430 9.91 -6.18 -25.05
C ALA A 430 9.99 -5.99 -23.52
N ARG A 431 9.41 -4.90 -23.01
CA ARG A 431 9.36 -4.64 -21.56
C ARG A 431 8.49 -5.65 -20.81
N CYS A 432 7.34 -6.05 -21.36
CA CYS A 432 6.48 -7.06 -20.73
C CYS A 432 7.19 -8.43 -20.66
N VAL A 433 7.88 -8.84 -21.74
CA VAL A 433 8.68 -10.07 -21.76
C VAL A 433 9.80 -10.01 -20.72
N GLN A 434 10.50 -8.87 -20.62
CA GLN A 434 11.55 -8.67 -19.63
C GLN A 434 11.01 -8.83 -18.19
N LEU A 435 9.89 -8.18 -17.85
CA LEU A 435 9.29 -8.28 -16.51
C LEU A 435 8.90 -9.73 -16.17
N ALA A 436 8.34 -10.46 -17.14
CA ALA A 436 7.97 -11.86 -16.95
C ALA A 436 9.20 -12.77 -16.76
N ALA A 437 10.27 -12.56 -17.54
CA ALA A 437 11.53 -13.29 -17.40
C ALA A 437 12.25 -12.97 -16.08
N ASP A 438 12.29 -11.69 -15.68
CA ASP A 438 12.90 -11.25 -14.43
C ASP A 438 12.21 -11.91 -13.23
N ALA A 439 10.87 -11.89 -13.19
CA ALA A 439 10.08 -12.56 -12.16
C ALA A 439 10.30 -14.08 -12.14
N HIS A 440 10.29 -14.72 -13.32
CA HIS A 440 10.55 -16.16 -13.45
C HIS A 440 11.93 -16.54 -12.88
N ASN A 441 12.97 -15.77 -13.22
CA ASN A 441 14.34 -16.00 -12.74
C ASN A 441 14.48 -15.76 -11.24
N LEU A 442 13.80 -14.75 -10.70
CA LEU A 442 13.76 -14.48 -9.26
C LEU A 442 13.17 -15.68 -8.50
N MET A 443 12.06 -16.22 -8.97
CA MET A 443 11.44 -17.43 -8.40
C MET A 443 12.27 -18.70 -8.61
N GLY A 444 13.09 -18.74 -9.67
CA GLY A 444 14.12 -19.74 -9.87
C GLY A 444 15.11 -19.81 -8.70
N ARG A 445 15.57 -18.64 -8.23
CA ARG A 445 16.57 -18.52 -7.15
C ARG A 445 15.99 -18.72 -5.75
N ALA A 446 14.74 -18.31 -5.53
CA ALA A 446 14.07 -18.40 -4.23
C ALA A 446 13.66 -19.84 -3.84
N GLY A 447 13.74 -20.79 -4.78
CA GLY A 447 13.20 -22.14 -4.63
C GLY A 447 11.78 -22.24 -5.19
N SER A 448 11.37 -23.46 -5.56
CA SER A 448 10.05 -23.72 -6.16
C SER A 448 9.21 -24.59 -5.26
N ALA A 449 7.92 -24.29 -5.17
CA ALA A 449 6.94 -25.22 -4.66
C ALA A 449 6.77 -26.37 -5.67
N ALA A 450 6.81 -27.63 -5.19
CA ALA A 450 6.68 -28.80 -6.07
C ALA A 450 5.39 -28.78 -6.92
N ALA A 451 4.31 -28.22 -6.37
CA ALA A 451 3.02 -28.06 -7.06
C ALA A 451 3.08 -27.12 -8.28
N ALA A 452 4.09 -26.23 -8.38
CA ALA A 452 4.27 -25.30 -9.50
C ALA A 452 5.25 -25.81 -10.57
N ALA A 453 5.72 -27.06 -10.49
CA ALA A 453 6.73 -27.57 -11.40
C ALA A 453 6.28 -27.56 -12.87
N ASP A 454 5.03 -27.93 -13.14
CA ASP A 454 4.51 -28.01 -14.51
C ASP A 454 4.26 -26.62 -15.12
N SER A 455 3.63 -25.71 -14.37
CA SER A 455 3.44 -24.32 -14.80
C SER A 455 4.79 -23.63 -15.05
N ARG A 456 5.80 -23.89 -14.23
CA ARG A 456 7.15 -23.34 -14.42
C ARG A 456 7.79 -23.80 -15.74
N ARG A 457 7.69 -25.09 -16.10
CA ARG A 457 8.21 -25.60 -17.38
C ARG A 457 7.49 -24.98 -18.58
N LEU A 458 6.17 -24.82 -18.49
CA LEU A 458 5.38 -24.16 -19.54
C LEU A 458 5.81 -22.70 -19.71
N ARG A 459 5.95 -21.94 -18.60
CA ARG A 459 6.46 -20.57 -18.64
C ARG A 459 7.85 -20.47 -19.24
N GLU A 460 8.79 -21.34 -18.84
CA GLU A 460 10.16 -21.35 -19.39
C GLU A 460 10.15 -21.52 -20.91
N ARG A 461 9.33 -22.46 -21.42
CA ARG A 461 9.15 -22.67 -22.86
C ARG A 461 8.56 -21.45 -23.56
N ILE A 462 7.50 -20.85 -22.99
CA ILE A 462 6.84 -19.68 -23.57
C ILE A 462 7.79 -18.47 -23.60
N LEU A 463 8.50 -18.22 -22.51
CA LEU A 463 9.45 -17.10 -22.39
C LEU A 463 10.62 -17.26 -23.36
N ALA A 464 11.18 -18.46 -23.50
CA ALA A 464 12.24 -18.72 -24.47
C ALA A 464 11.82 -18.39 -25.92
N LEU A 465 10.58 -18.69 -26.30
CA LEU A 465 10.01 -18.33 -27.61
C LEU A 465 9.76 -16.81 -27.71
N ALA A 466 9.23 -16.20 -26.64
CA ALA A 466 8.94 -14.76 -26.59
C ALA A 466 10.20 -13.91 -26.76
N GLU A 467 11.31 -14.29 -26.11
CA GLU A 467 12.61 -13.59 -26.13
C GLU A 467 13.24 -13.56 -27.53
N VAL A 468 13.10 -14.65 -28.31
CA VAL A 468 13.57 -14.70 -29.70
C VAL A 468 12.57 -14.12 -30.70
N GLY A 469 11.43 -13.60 -30.22
CA GLY A 469 10.37 -13.03 -31.06
C GLY A 469 9.64 -14.06 -31.91
N GLN A 470 9.65 -15.34 -31.52
CA GLN A 470 8.88 -16.38 -32.20
C GLN A 470 7.40 -16.32 -31.82
N GLU A 471 6.55 -16.80 -32.72
CA GLU A 471 5.12 -16.95 -32.48
C GLU A 471 4.88 -18.07 -31.47
N ILE A 472 4.05 -17.80 -30.46
CA ILE A 472 3.69 -18.74 -29.40
C ILE A 472 2.29 -19.26 -29.72
N SER A 473 2.10 -20.58 -29.68
CA SER A 473 0.79 -21.17 -29.94
C SER A 473 -0.21 -20.79 -28.84
N THR A 474 -1.47 -20.54 -29.22
CA THR A 474 -2.57 -20.32 -28.26
C THR A 474 -2.71 -21.49 -27.28
N GLU A 475 -2.52 -22.72 -27.77
CA GLU A 475 -2.50 -23.94 -26.96
C GLU A 475 -1.49 -23.89 -25.81
N SER A 476 -0.32 -23.26 -25.99
CA SER A 476 0.65 -23.12 -24.89
C SER A 476 0.14 -22.19 -23.79
N PHE A 477 -0.61 -21.14 -24.15
CA PHE A 477 -1.23 -20.24 -23.18
C PHE A 477 -2.42 -20.91 -22.49
N ASP A 478 -3.23 -21.68 -23.22
CA ASP A 478 -4.34 -22.46 -22.66
C ASP A 478 -3.83 -23.50 -21.66
N GLU A 479 -2.76 -24.25 -22.00
CA GLU A 479 -2.09 -25.19 -21.09
C GLU A 479 -1.57 -24.49 -19.82
N LEU A 480 -1.03 -23.28 -19.95
CA LEU A 480 -0.57 -22.49 -18.80
C LEU A 480 -1.74 -22.01 -17.93
N ALA A 481 -2.87 -21.63 -18.55
CA ALA A 481 -4.08 -21.25 -17.83
C ALA A 481 -4.66 -22.43 -17.05
N ASP A 482 -4.76 -23.62 -17.65
CA ASP A 482 -5.19 -24.84 -16.97
C ASP A 482 -4.26 -25.20 -15.81
N ALA A 483 -2.94 -25.13 -16.01
CA ALA A 483 -1.96 -25.36 -14.95
C ALA A 483 -2.05 -24.32 -13.83
N ASN A 484 -2.43 -23.09 -14.17
CA ASN A 484 -2.69 -22.03 -13.20
C ASN A 484 -3.94 -22.31 -12.37
N ASP A 485 -5.03 -22.80 -12.96
CA ASP A 485 -6.24 -23.16 -12.23
C ASP A 485 -6.02 -24.32 -11.25
N LEU A 486 -5.19 -25.30 -11.64
CA LEU A 486 -4.73 -26.35 -10.73
C LEU A 486 -3.92 -25.78 -9.56
N LEU A 487 -3.04 -24.80 -9.83
CA LEU A 487 -2.30 -24.10 -8.78
C LEU A 487 -3.24 -23.37 -7.80
N VAL A 488 -4.32 -22.75 -8.30
CA VAL A 488 -5.35 -22.13 -7.44
C VAL A 488 -6.01 -23.17 -6.54
N ALA A 489 -6.37 -24.33 -7.07
CA ALA A 489 -6.97 -25.41 -6.28
C ALA A 489 -6.04 -25.87 -5.13
N GLU A 490 -4.73 -25.96 -5.38
CA GLU A 490 -3.72 -26.29 -4.36
C GLU A 490 -3.55 -25.20 -3.29
N MET A 491 -3.82 -23.93 -3.63
CA MET A 491 -3.74 -22.81 -2.68
C MET A 491 -4.90 -22.80 -1.67
N LEU A 492 -6.11 -23.25 -2.07
CA LEU A 492 -7.31 -23.20 -1.23
C LEU A 492 -7.15 -23.84 0.16
N PRO A 493 -6.67 -25.09 0.31
CA PRO A 493 -6.53 -25.72 1.63
C PRO A 493 -5.43 -25.12 2.50
N LEU A 494 -4.55 -24.29 1.93
CA LEU A 494 -3.47 -23.63 2.66
C LEU A 494 -3.90 -22.30 3.28
N ARG A 495 -5.07 -21.78 2.90
CA ARG A 495 -5.61 -20.54 3.48
C ARG A 495 -6.06 -20.77 4.92
N VAL A 496 -5.82 -19.76 5.75
CA VAL A 496 -6.17 -19.78 7.17
C VAL A 496 -7.64 -19.45 7.33
N ASP A 497 -8.37 -20.37 7.94
CA ASP A 497 -9.73 -20.13 8.38
C ASP A 497 -9.73 -19.42 9.74
N ALA A 498 -9.97 -18.12 9.72
CA ALA A 498 -9.83 -17.23 10.87
C ALA A 498 -11.08 -17.15 11.77
N HIS A 499 -12.15 -17.90 11.49
CA HIS A 499 -13.39 -17.78 12.27
C HIS A 499 -13.22 -18.15 13.76
N LEU A 500 -12.26 -19.01 14.10
CA LEU A 500 -11.97 -19.43 15.48
C LEU A 500 -10.96 -18.52 16.20
N ILE A 501 -10.40 -17.52 15.50
CA ILE A 501 -9.39 -16.63 16.04
C ILE A 501 -10.06 -15.32 16.43
N GLU A 502 -9.83 -14.82 17.64
CA GLU A 502 -10.35 -13.52 18.09
C GLU A 502 -9.83 -12.36 17.23
N LEU A 503 -10.63 -11.32 17.02
CA LEU A 503 -10.24 -10.15 16.24
C LEU A 503 -9.02 -9.46 16.92
N GLY A 504 -7.97 -9.15 16.14
CA GLY A 504 -6.68 -8.66 16.63
C GLY A 504 -5.69 -9.75 17.04
N ALA A 505 -6.12 -11.02 17.06
CA ALA A 505 -5.29 -12.14 17.50
C ALA A 505 -4.64 -12.93 16.35
N LEU A 506 -4.76 -12.48 15.09
CA LEU A 506 -4.09 -13.11 13.96
C LEU A 506 -2.56 -13.05 14.12
N ARG A 507 -1.90 -14.14 13.72
CA ARG A 507 -0.44 -14.31 13.76
C ARG A 507 0.03 -14.86 12.43
N VAL A 508 1.28 -14.55 12.08
CA VAL A 508 1.95 -15.13 10.91
C VAL A 508 2.18 -16.63 11.18
N ASP A 509 1.74 -17.50 10.27
CA ASP A 509 1.89 -18.96 10.36
C ASP A 509 2.90 -19.46 9.31
N ASP A 510 3.55 -20.59 9.58
CA ASP A 510 4.48 -21.24 8.64
C ASP A 510 3.77 -21.67 7.36
N ARG A 511 2.47 -22.02 7.42
CA ARG A 511 1.64 -22.31 6.24
C ARG A 511 1.53 -21.12 5.30
N SER A 512 1.57 -19.90 5.84
CA SER A 512 1.58 -18.68 5.03
C SER A 512 2.80 -18.61 4.13
N SER A 513 3.94 -19.20 4.51
CA SER A 513 5.15 -19.22 3.67
C SER A 513 4.99 -20.09 2.41
N ILE A 514 4.35 -21.26 2.53
CA ILE A 514 4.07 -22.15 1.38
C ILE A 514 3.03 -21.50 0.48
N LEU A 515 1.94 -21.00 1.05
CA LEU A 515 0.90 -20.30 0.30
C LEU A 515 1.48 -19.10 -0.46
N ARG A 516 2.34 -18.31 0.19
CA ARG A 516 3.03 -17.18 -0.44
C ARG A 516 3.90 -17.60 -1.61
N ALA A 517 4.67 -18.69 -1.48
CA ALA A 517 5.44 -19.23 -2.60
C ALA A 517 4.53 -19.59 -3.80
N LEU A 518 3.37 -20.20 -3.55
CA LEU A 518 2.39 -20.50 -4.60
C LEU A 518 1.75 -19.23 -5.19
N VAL A 519 1.48 -18.21 -4.37
CA VAL A 519 1.00 -16.89 -4.84
C VAL A 519 2.01 -16.26 -5.79
N PHE A 520 3.30 -16.29 -5.49
CA PHE A 520 4.32 -15.75 -6.40
C PHE A 520 4.41 -16.55 -7.70
N GLU A 521 4.30 -17.88 -7.64
CA GLU A 521 4.21 -18.72 -8.83
C GLU A 521 2.99 -18.35 -9.68
N ARG A 522 1.85 -18.07 -9.04
CA ARG A 522 0.63 -17.60 -9.73
C ARG A 522 0.84 -16.23 -10.40
N ARG A 523 1.52 -15.27 -9.74
CA ARG A 523 1.86 -13.97 -10.36
C ARG A 523 2.82 -14.12 -11.55
N CYS A 524 3.75 -15.06 -11.47
CA CYS A 524 4.60 -15.41 -12.61
C CYS A 524 3.79 -16.00 -13.78
N ASN A 525 2.78 -16.84 -13.52
CA ASN A 525 1.88 -17.33 -14.57
C ASN A 525 1.10 -16.16 -15.21
N GLU A 526 0.56 -15.28 -14.38
CA GLU A 526 -0.19 -14.09 -14.82
C GLU A 526 0.65 -13.20 -15.75
N LEU A 527 1.90 -12.92 -15.40
CA LEU A 527 2.83 -12.16 -16.24
C LEU A 527 3.03 -12.77 -17.64
N VAL A 528 3.10 -14.11 -17.71
CA VAL A 528 3.25 -14.81 -18.99
C VAL A 528 1.93 -14.83 -19.76
N LEU A 529 0.79 -15.03 -19.09
CA LEU A 529 -0.54 -15.01 -19.71
C LEU A 529 -0.88 -13.63 -20.31
N LEU A 530 -0.39 -12.53 -19.71
CA LEU A 530 -0.54 -11.18 -20.28
C LEU A 530 0.16 -11.02 -21.65
N LEU A 531 1.13 -11.87 -21.98
CA LEU A 531 1.83 -11.85 -23.28
C LEU A 531 0.99 -12.44 -24.43
N ALA A 532 -0.13 -13.11 -24.13
CA ALA A 532 -1.00 -13.70 -25.15
C ALA A 532 -1.78 -12.64 -25.95
N GLY A 533 -2.00 -11.46 -25.36
CA GLY A 533 -2.72 -10.35 -25.98
C GLY A 533 -1.84 -9.42 -26.82
N GLU A 534 -2.50 -8.47 -27.50
CA GLU A 534 -1.82 -7.37 -28.17
C GLU A 534 -1.06 -6.50 -27.15
N PRO A 535 0.18 -6.06 -27.44
CA PRO A 535 0.97 -5.25 -26.54
C PRO A 535 0.39 -3.83 -26.46
N THR A 536 -0.46 -3.59 -25.48
CA THR A 536 -1.05 -2.28 -25.19
C THR A 536 -0.36 -1.60 -24.00
N ARG A 537 -0.57 -0.29 -23.86
CA ARG A 537 -0.16 0.44 -22.65
C ARG A 537 -0.77 -0.14 -21.38
N GLN A 538 -2.02 -0.58 -21.45
CA GLN A 538 -2.69 -1.23 -20.32
C GLN A 538 -2.00 -2.55 -19.97
N CYS A 539 -1.65 -3.37 -20.96
CA CYS A 539 -0.89 -4.61 -20.74
C CYS A 539 0.45 -4.35 -20.02
N LEU A 540 1.19 -3.27 -20.38
CA LEU A 540 2.40 -2.89 -19.65
C LEU A 540 2.11 -2.54 -18.19
N ARG A 541 1.07 -1.74 -17.92
CA ARG A 541 0.70 -1.34 -16.56
C ARG A 541 0.28 -2.56 -15.73
N ASP A 542 -0.46 -3.47 -16.34
CA ASP A 542 -0.85 -4.74 -15.75
C ASP A 542 0.36 -5.63 -15.45
N ALA A 543 1.33 -5.71 -16.35
CA ALA A 543 2.55 -6.47 -16.13
C ALA A 543 3.42 -5.86 -15.01
N VAL A 544 3.54 -4.53 -14.96
CA VAL A 544 4.29 -3.86 -13.88
C VAL A 544 3.62 -4.09 -12.52
N TYR A 545 2.29 -4.01 -12.44
CA TYR A 545 1.57 -4.34 -11.20
C TYR A 545 1.85 -5.78 -10.74
N ALA A 546 1.69 -6.77 -11.62
CA ALA A 546 1.90 -8.17 -11.28
C ALA A 546 3.37 -8.45 -10.88
N HIS A 547 4.32 -7.76 -11.50
CA HIS A 547 5.73 -7.83 -11.14
C HIS A 547 6.00 -7.19 -9.76
N GLU A 548 5.43 -6.02 -9.47
CA GLU A 548 5.57 -5.36 -8.15
C GLU A 548 4.97 -6.19 -7.01
N GLN A 549 3.88 -6.94 -7.25
CA GLN A 549 3.33 -7.87 -6.27
C GLN A 549 4.32 -8.97 -5.86
N ILE A 550 5.34 -9.24 -6.69
CA ILE A 550 6.44 -10.15 -6.37
C ILE A 550 7.59 -9.34 -5.75
N VAL A 551 8.19 -8.41 -6.49
CA VAL A 551 9.45 -7.77 -6.07
C VAL A 551 9.30 -6.79 -4.91
N GLY A 552 8.12 -6.20 -4.74
CA GLY A 552 7.81 -5.29 -3.64
C GLY A 552 7.41 -6.01 -2.34
N HIS A 553 7.39 -7.35 -2.33
CA HIS A 553 7.08 -8.11 -1.13
C HIS A 553 8.25 -8.06 -0.13
N PRO A 554 8.01 -7.89 1.19
CA PRO A 554 9.06 -7.81 2.21
C PRO A 554 10.08 -8.96 2.20
N GLN A 555 9.69 -10.15 1.73
CA GLN A 555 10.61 -11.29 1.55
C GLN A 555 11.71 -11.05 0.51
N PHE A 556 11.48 -10.18 -0.47
CA PHE A 556 12.44 -9.85 -1.53
C PHE A 556 13.05 -8.46 -1.36
N VAL A 557 12.44 -7.61 -0.52
CA VAL A 557 13.05 -6.35 -0.10
C VAL A 557 14.16 -6.68 0.89
N GLU A 558 15.40 -6.40 0.50
CA GLU A 558 16.55 -6.63 1.37
C GLU A 558 16.37 -5.82 2.66
N ALA A 559 16.28 -6.52 3.80
CA ALA A 559 16.10 -5.85 5.09
C ALA A 559 17.29 -4.91 5.33
N PRO A 560 17.08 -3.61 5.60
CA PRO A 560 18.17 -2.72 5.94
C PRO A 560 18.91 -3.31 7.15
N ALA A 561 20.24 -3.47 7.03
CA ALA A 561 21.05 -4.18 8.00
C ALA A 561 20.76 -3.66 9.42
N ALA A 562 20.32 -4.55 10.31
CA ALA A 562 19.99 -4.22 11.69
C ALA A 562 21.13 -3.42 12.30
N VAL A 563 20.85 -2.17 12.69
CA VAL A 563 21.82 -1.32 13.39
C VAL A 563 22.10 -1.99 14.73
N VAL A 564 23.18 -2.77 14.78
CA VAL A 564 23.71 -3.29 16.03
C VAL A 564 24.15 -2.06 16.82
N ALA A 565 23.30 -1.61 17.75
CA ALA A 565 23.67 -0.62 18.73
C ALA A 565 24.99 -1.09 19.35
N ALA A 566 26.06 -0.33 19.11
CA ALA A 566 27.36 -0.67 19.62
C ALA A 566 27.23 -0.89 21.13
N ASP A 567 27.58 -2.10 21.56
CA ASP A 567 27.57 -2.53 22.94
C ASP A 567 28.34 -1.50 23.79
N ALA A 568 27.61 -0.67 24.54
CA ALA A 568 28.16 0.35 25.42
C ALA A 568 29.00 -0.26 26.57
N GLY A 569 29.11 -1.59 26.65
CA GLY A 569 29.91 -2.30 27.62
C GLY A 569 31.42 -2.30 27.38
N ARG A 570 31.92 -2.02 26.16
CA ARG A 570 33.36 -2.21 25.87
C ARG A 570 34.26 -1.04 26.30
N VAL A 571 33.73 0.17 26.44
CA VAL A 571 34.53 1.34 26.91
C VAL A 571 34.74 1.31 28.43
N ALA A 572 33.90 0.60 29.19
CA ALA A 572 34.05 0.46 30.63
C ALA A 572 35.14 -0.57 31.06
N GLN A 573 35.45 -1.56 30.21
CA GLN A 573 36.48 -2.56 30.54
C GLN A 573 37.92 -2.10 30.22
N ASP A 574 38.12 -1.20 29.24
CA ASP A 574 39.45 -0.68 28.93
C ASP A 574 39.87 0.47 29.87
N ALA A 575 38.93 1.17 30.50
CA ALA A 575 39.23 2.15 31.57
C ALA A 575 39.69 1.48 32.88
N ALA A 576 39.29 0.23 33.14
CA ALA A 576 39.68 -0.51 34.35
C ALA A 576 41.05 -1.21 34.23
N ARG A 577 41.60 -1.36 33.02
CA ARG A 577 42.85 -2.11 32.79
C ARG A 577 44.12 -1.24 32.81
N VAL A 578 43.99 0.09 32.84
CA VAL A 578 45.12 1.04 32.88
C VAL A 578 45.58 1.34 34.32
N ALA A 579 44.88 0.86 35.35
CA ALA A 579 45.19 1.16 36.76
C ALA A 579 45.95 0.06 37.53
N GLY A 580 46.53 -0.96 36.88
CA GLY A 580 47.25 -2.00 37.63
C GLY A 580 48.14 -2.93 36.83
N SER A 581 49.43 -2.58 36.70
CA SER A 581 50.53 -3.54 36.82
C SER A 581 51.87 -2.83 36.71
N ALA A 582 52.50 -2.63 37.85
CA ALA A 582 53.94 -2.45 37.94
C ALA A 582 54.58 -3.78 38.37
N VAL A 583 55.81 -3.96 37.89
CA VAL A 583 56.87 -4.88 38.35
C VAL A 583 56.90 -6.27 37.69
N GLY A 584 58.00 -6.51 36.97
CA GLY A 584 58.62 -7.84 36.95
C GLY A 584 59.32 -8.29 35.68
N GLY A 585 60.41 -7.62 35.29
CA GLY A 585 61.64 -8.23 34.73
C GLY A 585 61.57 -9.20 33.54
N LYS A 586 62.32 -8.90 32.47
CA LYS A 586 63.70 -9.38 32.24
C LYS A 586 64.01 -9.25 30.74
N VAL A 587 65.11 -8.58 30.45
CA VAL A 587 65.63 -8.31 29.10
C VAL A 587 66.44 -9.52 28.62
N THR A 588 66.22 -9.93 27.37
CA THR A 588 67.24 -10.57 26.50
C THR A 588 67.08 -10.09 25.05
N PRO A 589 68.18 -9.80 24.34
CA PRO A 589 68.19 -9.11 23.03
C PRO A 589 67.97 -10.04 21.81
N PRO A 590 67.79 -9.47 20.60
CA PRO A 590 67.16 -10.13 19.45
C PRO A 590 68.17 -10.79 18.51
N SER A 591 67.72 -11.83 17.81
CA SER A 591 68.39 -12.37 16.63
C SER A 591 67.41 -12.54 15.47
N ASP A 592 67.85 -11.95 14.36
CA ASP A 592 67.73 -12.39 12.98
C ASP A 592 66.46 -12.10 12.16
N VAL A 593 66.67 -11.06 11.35
CA VAL A 593 66.14 -10.77 10.02
C VAL A 593 66.25 -11.98 9.07
N ALA A 594 65.17 -12.27 8.32
CA ALA A 594 65.29 -12.81 6.97
C ALA A 594 64.10 -12.38 6.06
N PRO A 595 64.33 -12.09 4.76
CA PRO A 595 63.39 -11.42 3.85
C PRO A 595 62.50 -12.40 3.02
N PRO A 596 61.56 -11.89 2.21
CA PRO A 596 60.45 -12.67 1.66
C PRO A 596 60.82 -13.58 0.48
N ARG A 597 60.14 -14.72 0.38
CA ARG A 597 60.19 -15.63 -0.78
C ARG A 597 59.04 -15.36 -1.74
N VAL A 598 59.43 -15.06 -2.98
CA VAL A 598 58.61 -15.12 -4.19
C VAL A 598 58.47 -16.60 -4.60
N THR A 599 57.29 -17.02 -5.04
CA THR A 599 57.08 -18.32 -5.70
C THR A 599 56.70 -18.10 -7.17
N PRO A 600 57.24 -18.91 -8.12
CA PRO A 600 57.00 -18.74 -9.55
C PRO A 600 55.89 -19.64 -10.11
N GLU A 601 55.37 -19.20 -11.26
CA GLU A 601 54.53 -19.91 -12.21
C GLU A 601 55.18 -21.18 -12.78
N SER A 602 54.33 -22.17 -13.09
CA SER A 602 54.41 -23.23 -14.13
C SER A 602 53.09 -24.02 -13.99
N SER A 603 52.25 -24.28 -14.98
CA SER A 603 52.37 -24.40 -16.44
C SER A 603 51.02 -24.14 -17.11
#